data_AF-A0A7R8WT83-F1
#
_entry.id   AF-A0A7R8WT83-F1
#
_cell.length_a   1.000
_cell.length_b   1.000
_cell.length_c   1.000
_cell.angle_alpha   90.00
_cell.angle_beta   90.00
_cell.angle_gamma   90.00
#
_symmetry.space_group_name_H-M   'P 1'
#
loop_
_entity.id
_entity.type
_entity.pdbx_description
1 polymer ?
#
loop_
_entity_poly.entity_id
_entity_poly.type
_entity_poly.pdbx_seq_one_letter_code
_entity_poly.pdbx_strand_id
1 'polypeptide(L)'
;VFSDHSLSQLLWESPSLTTVQHPFGEFICVHLRSSPFGKRILYYKRQEKIQSSYEEESKAIRVDPPENPTQLENFVSSVQFQYLAVRDLKQLLVRNRVSYEGCRGKKELVTKFNLWNQWKRDQEGLSSASYDNLCKICMDATIDCVMLECGHMATCTQCGKQMNECPICRQCVVRVVHTFKS
;
A
#
# COMPACT_ATOMS: atom_id res chain seq x y z
N VAL A 1 -39.49 -33.07 25.97
CA VAL A 1 -38.91 -32.61 27.24
C VAL A 1 -37.78 -33.58 27.59
N PHE A 2 -36.55 -33.27 27.19
CA PHE A 2 -35.36 -34.01 27.61
C PHE A 2 -34.49 -33.02 28.38
N SER A 3 -34.22 -33.37 29.63
CA SER A 3 -33.43 -32.58 30.59
C SER A 3 -32.05 -33.20 30.75
N ASP A 4 -31.07 -32.33 30.96
CA ASP A 4 -29.64 -32.56 31.16
C ASP A 4 -29.24 -33.67 32.16
N HIS A 5 -28.14 -34.36 31.87
CA HIS A 5 -26.82 -34.12 32.49
C HIS A 5 -25.81 -35.24 32.16
N SER A 6 -24.59 -34.88 31.73
CA SER A 6 -23.29 -35.38 32.24
C SER A 6 -22.18 -35.20 31.20
N LEU A 7 -21.44 -34.10 31.33
CA LEU A 7 -20.09 -33.93 30.81
C LEU A 7 -19.12 -34.64 31.76
N SER A 8 -18.51 -35.75 31.36
CA SER A 8 -17.22 -36.22 31.89
C SER A 8 -16.73 -37.46 31.14
N GLN A 9 -15.40 -37.55 31.00
CA GLN A 9 -14.61 -38.68 30.44
C GLN A 9 -14.26 -38.64 28.94
N LEU A 10 -13.47 -37.64 28.55
CA LEU A 10 -12.31 -37.91 27.69
C LEU A 10 -11.08 -37.35 28.40
N LEU A 11 -10.38 -38.24 29.11
CA LEU A 11 -9.09 -37.97 29.74
C LEU A 11 -8.05 -37.72 28.64
N TRP A 12 -7.65 -36.46 28.45
CA TRP A 12 -6.44 -36.14 27.69
C TRP A 12 -5.23 -36.50 28.55
N GLU A 13 -4.55 -37.60 28.22
CA GLU A 13 -3.20 -37.85 28.74
C GLU A 13 -2.25 -36.78 28.18
N SER A 14 -1.49 -36.15 29.07
CA SER A 14 -0.61 -35.01 28.75
C SER A 14 0.43 -35.36 27.67
N PRO A 15 0.67 -34.49 26.66
CA PRO A 15 1.70 -34.70 25.65
C PRO A 15 3.10 -34.77 26.27
N SER A 16 3.92 -35.74 25.87
CA SER A 16 5.34 -35.80 26.26
C SER A 16 6.17 -34.80 25.44
N LEU A 17 6.83 -33.86 26.12
CA LEU A 17 7.72 -32.87 25.53
C LEU A 17 9.17 -33.37 25.62
N THR A 18 9.95 -33.20 24.54
CA THR A 18 11.38 -33.51 24.53
C THR A 18 12.14 -32.36 23.88
N THR A 19 13.19 -31.86 24.51
CA THR A 19 14.02 -30.79 23.94
C THR A 19 15.12 -31.39 23.08
N VAL A 20 15.36 -30.81 21.90
CA VAL A 20 16.40 -31.25 20.97
C VAL A 20 17.26 -30.06 20.57
N GLN A 21 18.58 -30.24 20.61
CA GLN A 21 19.52 -29.25 20.09
C GLN A 21 19.64 -29.36 18.58
N HIS A 22 19.45 -28.23 17.89
CA HIS A 22 19.63 -28.09 16.44
C HIS A 22 20.72 -27.03 16.18
N PRO A 23 21.43 -27.07 15.05
CA PRO A 23 22.43 -26.05 14.70
C PRO A 23 21.92 -24.59 14.68
N PHE A 24 20.60 -24.36 14.73
CA PHE A 24 19.98 -23.03 14.74
C PHE A 24 19.33 -22.66 16.09
N GLY A 25 19.60 -23.44 17.15
CA GLY A 25 19.16 -23.20 18.52
C GLY A 25 18.47 -24.41 19.17
N GLU A 26 17.99 -24.22 20.41
CA GLU A 26 17.21 -25.24 21.12
C GLU A 26 15.74 -25.21 20.74
N PHE A 27 15.21 -26.39 20.39
CA PHE A 27 13.83 -26.56 19.99
C PHE A 27 13.12 -27.54 20.94
N ILE A 28 11.90 -27.20 21.33
CA ILE A 28 11.00 -28.09 22.04
C ILE A 28 10.24 -28.92 21.00
N CYS A 29 10.36 -30.23 21.12
CA CYS A 29 9.74 -31.22 20.26
C CYS A 29 8.53 -31.82 20.98
N VAL A 30 7.34 -31.63 20.42
CA VAL A 30 6.09 -32.17 20.99
C VAL A 30 5.75 -33.47 20.27
N HIS A 31 5.77 -34.59 20.99
CA HIS A 31 5.41 -35.89 20.44
C HIS A 31 3.93 -36.18 20.68
N LEU A 32 3.14 -36.16 19.61
CA LEU A 32 1.70 -36.49 19.65
C LEU A 32 1.50 -37.95 19.19
N ARG A 33 0.91 -38.81 20.02
CA ARG A 33 0.35 -40.13 19.64
C ARG A 33 -1.18 -39.98 19.54
N SER A 34 -1.95 -40.46 18.56
CA SER A 34 -1.71 -41.09 17.26
C SER A 34 -2.97 -40.84 16.42
N SER A 35 -2.83 -40.39 15.18
CA SER A 35 -3.86 -40.59 14.13
C SER A 35 -3.50 -41.89 13.39
N PRO A 36 -4.47 -42.68 12.87
CA PRO A 36 -4.18 -43.93 12.13
C PRO A 36 -3.29 -43.72 10.88
N PHE A 37 -2.98 -42.47 10.52
CA PHE A 37 -2.13 -42.09 9.40
C PHE A 37 -0.67 -41.73 9.76
N GLY A 38 -0.21 -42.04 10.99
CA GLY A 38 1.20 -41.88 11.39
C GLY A 38 1.49 -40.67 12.29
N LYS A 39 2.68 -40.65 12.90
CA LYS A 39 3.11 -39.66 13.90
C LYS A 39 3.49 -38.33 13.23
N ARG A 40 2.95 -37.20 13.71
CA ARG A 40 3.38 -35.84 13.33
C ARG A 40 4.25 -35.25 14.44
N ILE A 41 5.40 -34.70 14.07
CA ILE A 41 6.33 -34.03 14.99
C ILE A 41 6.28 -32.53 14.71
N LEU A 42 6.07 -31.72 15.75
CA LEU A 42 6.08 -30.25 15.66
C LEU A 42 7.23 -29.71 16.53
N TYR A 43 8.07 -28.86 15.93
CA TYR A 43 9.22 -28.23 16.58
C TYR A 43 8.96 -26.75 16.80
N TYR A 44 9.21 -26.27 18.03
CA TYR A 44 9.05 -24.86 18.40
C TYR A 44 10.32 -24.33 19.07
N LYS A 45 10.78 -23.13 18.67
CA LYS A 45 12.00 -22.52 19.22
C LYS A 45 11.71 -21.88 20.58
N ARG A 46 12.52 -22.19 21.60
CA ARG A 46 12.38 -21.59 22.94
C ARG A 46 13.13 -20.25 22.98
N GLN A 47 12.43 -19.13 23.17
CA GLN A 47 13.07 -17.82 23.36
C GLN A 47 13.31 -17.56 24.84
N GLU A 48 14.57 -17.42 25.26
CA GLU A 48 14.92 -16.73 26.50
C GLU A 48 15.45 -15.33 26.19
N LYS A 49 14.82 -14.34 26.83
CA LYS A 49 15.07 -12.91 26.68
C LYS A 49 16.49 -12.55 27.13
N ILE A 50 17.28 -11.98 26.22
CA ILE A 50 18.20 -10.90 26.57
C ILE A 50 17.92 -9.72 25.64
N GLN A 51 17.45 -8.67 26.28
CA GLN A 51 16.95 -7.41 25.76
C GLN A 51 18.14 -6.49 25.45
N SER A 52 18.36 -6.21 24.17
CA SER A 52 18.97 -4.95 23.69
C SER A 52 19.05 -4.99 22.16
N SER A 53 18.39 -4.03 21.52
CA SER A 53 18.73 -3.43 20.22
C SER A 53 18.06 -3.86 18.90
N TYR A 54 17.16 -4.85 18.82
CA TYR A 54 16.43 -5.10 17.56
C TYR A 54 14.99 -5.61 17.80
N GLU A 55 14.01 -4.94 17.19
CA GLU A 55 12.57 -5.29 17.08
C GLU A 55 11.62 -4.84 18.20
N GLU A 56 11.63 -3.53 18.50
CA GLU A 56 10.42 -2.83 18.95
C GLU A 56 9.37 -2.75 17.81
N GLU A 57 8.09 -2.85 18.18
CA GLU A 57 6.89 -2.51 17.39
C GLU A 57 6.30 -3.52 16.38
N SER A 58 6.28 -4.81 16.72
CA SER A 58 5.17 -5.68 16.29
C SER A 58 3.92 -5.47 17.16
N LYS A 59 3.38 -4.24 17.20
CA LYS A 59 1.99 -4.03 17.60
C LYS A 59 1.13 -4.46 16.43
N ALA A 60 0.60 -5.67 16.48
CA ALA A 60 -0.49 -6.09 15.62
C ALA A 60 -1.67 -5.11 15.84
N ILE A 61 -1.79 -4.10 14.97
CA ILE A 61 -2.97 -3.25 14.92
C ILE A 61 -4.11 -4.20 14.58
N ARG A 62 -5.03 -4.40 15.53
CA ARG A 62 -6.33 -4.99 15.24
C ARG A 62 -7.05 -3.98 14.35
N VAL A 63 -6.89 -4.14 13.05
CA VAL A 63 -7.67 -3.39 12.07
C VAL A 63 -8.96 -4.17 11.91
N ASP A 64 -10.01 -3.72 12.60
CA ASP A 64 -11.35 -4.25 12.37
C ASP A 64 -11.69 -4.13 10.87
N PRO A 65 -12.35 -5.13 10.26
CA PRO A 65 -12.74 -5.05 8.86
C PRO A 65 -13.54 -3.76 8.63
N PRO A 66 -13.22 -2.94 7.62
CA PRO A 66 -13.95 -1.70 7.38
C PRO A 66 -15.42 -2.02 7.12
N GLU A 67 -16.34 -1.32 7.80
CA GLU A 67 -17.80 -1.52 7.69
C GLU A 67 -18.30 -1.36 6.24
N ASN A 68 -17.54 -0.67 5.39
CA ASN A 68 -17.77 -0.56 3.96
C ASN A 68 -16.45 -0.68 3.14
N PRO A 69 -16.02 -1.90 2.81
CA PRO A 69 -14.77 -2.16 2.09
C PRO A 69 -14.81 -1.78 0.60
N THR A 70 -15.89 -1.18 0.11
CA THR A 70 -16.12 -0.95 -1.33
C THR A 70 -15.55 0.38 -1.84
N GLN A 71 -15.05 1.24 -0.96
CA GLN A 71 -14.47 2.54 -1.33
C GLN A 71 -12.98 2.63 -0.98
N LEU A 72 -12.18 3.10 -1.95
CA LEU A 72 -10.73 3.20 -1.83
C LEU A 72 -10.28 4.18 -0.73
N GLU A 73 -11.06 5.24 -0.53
CA GLU A 73 -10.78 6.32 0.41
C GLU A 73 -10.78 5.86 1.88
N ASN A 74 -11.34 4.70 2.17
CA ASN A 74 -11.40 4.12 3.51
C ASN A 74 -10.13 3.33 3.89
N PHE A 75 -9.13 3.28 3.01
CA PHE A 75 -7.89 2.53 3.23
C PHE A 75 -6.70 3.48 3.42
N VAL A 76 -6.07 3.37 4.59
CA VAL A 76 -4.91 4.16 5.01
C VAL A 76 -3.59 3.55 4.48
N SER A 77 -3.53 2.22 4.32
CA SER A 77 -2.31 1.49 3.93
C SER A 77 -2.56 0.35 2.95
N SER A 78 -1.58 0.11 2.06
CA SER A 78 -1.57 -1.02 1.12
C SER A 78 -1.57 -2.38 1.83
N VAL A 79 -1.12 -2.43 3.07
CA VAL A 79 -1.11 -3.64 3.91
C VAL A 79 -2.53 -4.07 4.27
N GLN A 80 -3.52 -3.17 4.29
CA GLN A 80 -4.90 -3.52 4.66
C GLN A 80 -5.57 -4.43 3.61
N PHE A 81 -5.15 -4.36 2.35
CA PHE A 81 -5.73 -5.16 1.27
C PHE A 81 -5.47 -6.66 1.43
N GLN A 82 -4.41 -7.05 2.16
CA GLN A 82 -4.10 -8.46 2.40
C GLN A 82 -5.12 -9.15 3.32
N TYR A 83 -5.90 -8.37 4.09
CA TYR A 83 -6.90 -8.90 5.03
C TYR A 83 -8.31 -8.97 4.44
N LEU A 84 -8.56 -8.34 3.29
CA LEU A 84 -9.87 -8.36 2.63
C LEU A 84 -10.24 -9.76 2.11
N ALA A 85 -11.54 -10.05 2.06
CA ALA A 85 -12.02 -11.25 1.39
C ALA A 85 -11.82 -11.13 -0.13
N VAL A 86 -11.72 -12.27 -0.82
CA VAL A 86 -11.58 -12.32 -2.29
C VAL A 86 -12.73 -11.59 -2.99
N ARG A 87 -13.94 -11.67 -2.44
CA ARG A 87 -15.13 -10.96 -2.95
C ARG A 87 -14.92 -9.45 -2.96
N ASP A 88 -14.44 -8.90 -1.85
CA ASP A 88 -14.32 -7.46 -1.65
C ASP A 88 -13.16 -6.90 -2.49
N LEU A 89 -12.05 -7.65 -2.61
CA LEU A 89 -10.96 -7.33 -3.55
C LEU A 89 -11.45 -7.26 -4.99
N LYS A 90 -12.27 -8.23 -5.43
CA LYS A 90 -12.84 -8.21 -6.78
C LYS A 90 -13.78 -7.03 -6.99
N GLN A 91 -14.63 -6.72 -6.01
CA GLN A 91 -15.53 -5.55 -6.09
C GLN A 91 -14.76 -4.24 -6.21
N LEU A 92 -13.70 -4.08 -5.41
CA LEU A 92 -12.81 -2.93 -5.49
C LEU A 92 -12.14 -2.82 -6.86
N LEU A 93 -11.61 -3.91 -7.41
CA LEU A 93 -11.01 -3.92 -8.76
C LEU A 93 -12.03 -3.51 -9.84
N VAL A 94 -13.25 -4.08 -9.82
CA VAL A 94 -14.32 -3.76 -10.79
C VAL A 94 -14.73 -2.30 -10.70
N ARG A 95 -14.96 -1.79 -9.48
CA ARG A 95 -15.40 -0.40 -9.27
C ARG A 95 -14.35 0.60 -9.77
N ASN A 96 -13.08 0.22 -9.72
CA ASN A 96 -11.96 1.01 -10.23
C ASN A 96 -11.57 0.67 -11.68
N ARG A 97 -12.43 -0.07 -12.41
CA ARG A 97 -12.25 -0.47 -13.81
C ARG A 97 -10.96 -1.26 -14.08
N VAL A 98 -10.49 -2.01 -13.09
CA VAL A 98 -9.34 -2.90 -13.21
C VAL A 98 -9.85 -4.32 -13.44
N SER A 99 -9.60 -4.86 -14.63
CA SER A 99 -9.85 -6.28 -14.90
C SER A 99 -9.01 -7.15 -13.98
N TYR A 100 -9.54 -8.28 -13.51
CA TYR A 100 -8.80 -9.29 -12.75
C TYR A 100 -8.74 -10.64 -13.47
N GLU A 101 -8.92 -10.62 -14.79
CA GLU A 101 -8.71 -11.80 -15.63
C GLU A 101 -7.30 -12.37 -15.42
N GLY A 102 -7.23 -13.71 -15.39
CA GLY A 102 -6.00 -14.45 -15.12
C GLY A 102 -5.66 -14.61 -13.64
N CYS A 103 -6.32 -13.90 -12.71
CA CYS A 103 -6.04 -14.04 -11.28
C CYS A 103 -6.62 -15.36 -10.71
N ARG A 104 -5.75 -16.30 -10.33
CA ARG A 104 -6.10 -17.63 -9.82
C ARG A 104 -6.24 -17.68 -8.30
N GLY A 105 -5.77 -16.66 -7.58
CA GLY A 105 -5.79 -16.65 -6.12
C GLY A 105 -5.73 -15.27 -5.49
N LYS A 106 -5.95 -15.22 -4.17
CA LYS A 106 -5.97 -13.97 -3.39
C LYS A 106 -4.68 -13.16 -3.51
N LYS A 107 -3.52 -13.83 -3.50
CA LYS A 107 -2.22 -13.17 -3.63
C LYS A 107 -2.13 -12.33 -4.90
N GLU A 108 -2.54 -12.89 -6.03
CA GLU A 108 -2.51 -12.20 -7.34
C GLU A 108 -3.47 -11.01 -7.38
N LEU A 109 -4.67 -11.14 -6.78
CA LEU A 109 -5.63 -10.03 -6.67
C LEU A 109 -5.06 -8.88 -5.84
N VAL A 110 -4.42 -9.17 -4.70
CA VAL A 110 -3.78 -8.17 -3.85
C VAL A 110 -2.63 -7.49 -4.59
N THR A 111 -1.77 -8.26 -5.26
CA THR A 111 -0.68 -7.70 -6.08
C THR A 111 -1.23 -6.76 -7.16
N LYS A 112 -2.25 -7.19 -7.90
CA LYS A 112 -2.87 -6.37 -8.95
C LYS A 112 -3.47 -5.08 -8.40
N PHE A 113 -4.14 -5.17 -7.26
CA PHE A 113 -4.72 -4.02 -6.58
C PHE A 113 -3.65 -3.03 -6.12
N ASN A 114 -2.56 -3.52 -5.52
CA ASN A 114 -1.45 -2.68 -5.08
C ASN A 114 -0.79 -1.95 -6.25
N LEU A 115 -0.55 -2.64 -7.37
CA LEU A 115 0.02 -2.03 -8.58
C LEU A 115 -0.89 -0.91 -9.12
N TRP A 116 -2.19 -1.15 -9.19
CA TRP A 116 -3.13 -0.11 -9.61
C TRP A 116 -3.21 1.06 -8.62
N ASN A 117 -3.22 0.79 -7.31
CA ASN A 117 -3.28 1.83 -6.29
C ASN A 117 -2.01 2.69 -6.30
N GLN A 118 -0.85 2.08 -6.52
CA GLN A 118 0.41 2.80 -6.75
C GLN A 118 0.33 3.68 -7.99
N TRP A 119 -0.07 3.13 -9.14
CA TRP A 119 -0.26 3.90 -10.37
C TRP A 119 -1.21 5.09 -10.17
N LYS A 120 -2.30 4.91 -9.44
CA LYS A 120 -3.27 5.98 -9.16
C LYS A 120 -2.63 7.09 -8.34
N ARG A 121 -1.87 6.74 -7.29
CA ARG A 121 -1.13 7.72 -6.47
C ARG A 121 -0.05 8.44 -7.28
N ASP A 122 0.63 7.75 -8.18
CA ASP A 122 1.64 8.36 -9.05
C ASP A 122 0.99 9.35 -10.03
N GLN A 123 -0.19 9.03 -10.57
CA GLN A 123 -0.96 9.97 -11.39
C GLN A 123 -1.42 11.19 -10.60
N GLU A 124 -1.91 11.02 -9.38
CA GLU A 124 -2.30 12.11 -8.48
C GLU A 124 -1.07 12.95 -8.05
N GLY A 125 0.06 12.31 -7.77
CA GLY A 125 1.32 12.97 -7.42
C GLY A 125 1.92 13.75 -8.59
N LEU A 126 1.77 13.25 -9.81
CA LEU A 126 2.18 13.94 -11.03
C LEU A 126 1.25 15.12 -11.36
N SER A 127 -0.02 15.07 -10.95
CA SER A 127 -0.90 16.24 -11.01
C SER A 127 -0.46 17.35 -10.03
N SER A 128 0.19 16.98 -8.92
CA SER A 128 0.71 17.94 -7.93
C SER A 128 2.00 18.65 -8.39
N ALA A 129 2.84 17.96 -9.16
CA ALA A 129 3.87 18.58 -9.97
C ALA A 129 3.23 19.10 -11.27
N SER A 130 2.27 20.02 -11.14
CA SER A 130 1.38 20.35 -12.25
C SER A 130 2.22 20.82 -13.44
N TYR A 131 2.33 19.98 -14.47
CA TYR A 131 2.94 20.36 -15.75
C TYR A 131 2.34 21.66 -16.28
N ASP A 132 1.09 21.92 -15.92
CA ASP A 132 0.35 23.16 -16.18
C ASP A 132 1.10 24.41 -15.69
N ASN A 133 1.80 24.33 -14.56
CA ASN A 133 2.59 25.42 -14.00
C ASN A 133 4.04 25.48 -14.50
N LEU A 134 4.49 24.56 -15.36
CA LEU A 134 5.84 24.63 -15.97
C LEU A 134 5.85 25.55 -17.19
N CYS A 135 6.96 26.25 -17.37
CA CYS A 135 7.27 27.06 -18.54
C CYS A 135 7.10 26.22 -19.80
N LYS A 136 6.25 26.66 -20.73
CA LYS A 136 5.95 25.91 -21.96
C LYS A 136 7.07 25.92 -23.00
N ILE A 137 8.18 26.60 -22.70
CA ILE A 137 9.34 26.72 -23.58
C ILE A 137 10.46 25.79 -23.12
N CYS A 138 10.93 25.92 -21.88
CA CYS A 138 12.00 25.05 -21.36
C CYS A 138 11.49 23.76 -20.69
N MET A 139 10.21 23.72 -20.27
CA MET A 139 9.63 22.61 -19.50
C MET A 139 10.40 22.27 -18.21
N ASP A 140 11.18 23.21 -17.70
CA ASP A 140 12.09 23.03 -16.56
C ASP A 140 11.68 23.95 -15.39
N ALA A 141 11.77 25.27 -15.61
CA ALA A 141 11.34 26.26 -14.64
C ALA A 141 9.81 26.45 -14.61
N THR A 142 9.27 26.93 -13.50
CA THR A 142 7.85 27.28 -13.36
C THR A 142 7.50 28.55 -14.15
N ILE A 143 6.21 28.71 -14.48
CA ILE A 143 5.67 29.95 -15.04
C ILE A 143 5.68 31.01 -13.94
N ASP A 144 6.53 32.02 -14.12
CA ASP A 144 6.81 33.08 -13.15
C ASP A 144 6.75 34.48 -13.78
N CYS A 145 6.35 34.62 -15.05
CA CYS A 145 6.29 35.92 -15.71
C CYS A 145 5.06 36.12 -16.58
N VAL A 146 4.73 37.39 -16.80
CA VAL A 146 3.67 37.86 -17.70
C VAL A 146 4.26 38.66 -18.85
N MET A 147 3.77 38.42 -20.07
CA MET A 147 4.14 39.15 -21.28
C MET A 147 3.18 40.32 -21.50
N LEU A 148 3.72 41.55 -21.50
CA LEU A 148 2.96 42.75 -21.80
C LEU A 148 3.14 43.15 -23.25
N GLU A 149 2.08 43.60 -23.93
CA GLU A 149 0.79 44.09 -23.38
C GLU A 149 -0.34 43.04 -23.31
N CYS A 150 -0.10 41.81 -23.76
CA CYS A 150 -1.16 40.80 -23.90
C CYS A 150 -1.61 40.11 -22.61
N GLY A 151 -0.83 40.16 -21.54
CA GLY A 151 -1.19 39.59 -20.23
C GLY A 151 -1.06 38.07 -20.09
N HIS A 152 -0.60 37.36 -21.12
CA HIS A 152 -0.45 35.91 -21.07
C HIS A 152 0.75 35.46 -20.21
N MET A 153 0.52 34.44 -19.38
CA MET A 153 1.53 33.79 -18.55
C MET A 153 1.75 32.36 -19.07
N ALA A 154 2.86 32.15 -19.77
CA ALA A 154 3.18 30.84 -20.37
C ALA A 154 4.63 30.41 -20.14
N THR A 155 5.49 31.30 -19.66
CA THR A 155 6.94 31.11 -19.65
C THR A 155 7.53 31.46 -18.29
N CYS A 156 8.72 30.92 -18.00
CA CYS A 156 9.59 31.48 -16.99
C CYS A 156 10.24 32.77 -17.52
N THR A 157 10.83 33.56 -16.63
CA THR A 157 11.40 34.88 -16.93
C THR A 157 12.60 34.77 -17.87
N GLN A 158 13.40 33.71 -17.76
CA GLN A 158 14.53 33.48 -18.66
C GLN A 158 14.08 33.22 -20.10
N CYS A 159 13.08 32.35 -20.30
CA CYS A 159 12.52 32.09 -21.62
C CYS A 159 11.79 33.32 -22.16
N GLY A 160 10.94 33.96 -21.35
CA GLY A 160 10.14 35.11 -21.77
C GLY A 160 11.01 36.26 -22.31
N LYS A 161 12.16 36.55 -21.69
CA LYS A 161 13.10 37.60 -22.14
C LYS A 161 13.75 37.33 -23.50
N GLN A 162 13.74 36.09 -23.98
CA GLN A 162 14.30 35.70 -25.28
C GLN A 162 13.24 35.66 -26.40
N MET A 163 11.97 35.91 -26.07
CA MET A 163 10.86 35.84 -27.01
C MET A 163 10.54 37.22 -27.59
N ASN A 164 10.33 37.28 -28.91
CA ASN A 164 9.85 38.49 -29.58
C ASN A 164 8.32 38.55 -29.69
N GLU A 165 7.65 37.39 -29.62
CA GLU A 165 6.19 37.24 -29.73
C GLU A 165 5.65 36.32 -28.64
N CYS A 166 4.43 36.60 -28.18
CA CYS A 166 3.76 35.75 -27.21
C CYS A 166 3.46 34.37 -27.82
N PRO A 167 3.83 33.25 -27.18
CA PRO A 167 3.57 31.91 -27.70
C PRO A 167 2.07 31.54 -27.72
N ILE A 168 1.22 32.32 -27.04
CA ILE A 168 -0.24 32.10 -27.01
C ILE A 168 -0.93 32.89 -28.14
N CYS A 169 -0.76 34.21 -28.19
CA CYS A 169 -1.51 35.09 -29.09
C CYS A 169 -0.68 35.71 -30.21
N ARG A 170 0.63 35.44 -30.28
CA ARG A 170 1.59 35.98 -31.26
C ARG A 170 1.73 37.51 -31.29
N GLN A 171 1.18 38.21 -30.30
CA GLN A 171 1.41 39.65 -30.14
C GLN A 171 2.86 39.91 -29.77
N CYS A 172 3.46 40.98 -30.31
CA CYS A 172 4.83 41.37 -29.99
C CYS A 172 5.00 41.58 -28.47
N VAL A 173 6.06 41.00 -27.91
CA VAL A 173 6.40 41.15 -26.49
C VAL A 173 7.15 42.46 -26.33
N VAL A 174 6.50 43.45 -25.70
CA VAL A 174 7.12 44.74 -25.39
C VAL A 174 7.94 44.64 -24.12
N ARG A 175 7.41 43.93 -23.12
CA ARG A 175 8.04 43.79 -21.81
C ARG A 175 7.64 42.50 -21.12
N VAL A 176 8.58 41.91 -20.38
CA VAL A 176 8.35 40.73 -19.54
C VAL A 176 8.52 41.12 -18.08
N VAL A 177 7.56 40.75 -17.25
CA VAL A 177 7.53 41.10 -15.82
C VAL A 177 7.45 39.83 -14.99
N HIS A 178 8.38 39.66 -14.06
CA HIS A 178 8.31 38.58 -13.09
C HIS A 178 7.15 38.83 -12.11
N THR A 179 6.38 37.79 -11.82
CA THR A 179 5.21 37.78 -10.95
C THR A 179 5.44 36.84 -9.77
N PHE A 180 4.97 37.21 -8.59
CA PHE A 180 5.02 36.36 -7.41
C PHE A 180 3.63 35.76 -7.18
N LYS A 181 3.53 34.43 -7.13
CA LYS A 181 2.28 33.74 -6.75
C LYS A 181 2.11 33.83 -5.24
N SER A 182 0.92 34.20 -4.79
CA SER A 182 0.53 34.34 -3.37
C SER A 182 0.09 33.02 -2.77
#